data_AF-A0A1H1WWP6-F1
#
_entry.id   AF-A0A1H1WWP6-F1
#
_cell.length_a   1.000
_cell.length_b   1.000
_cell.length_c   1.000
_cell.angle_alpha   90.00
_cell.angle_beta   90.00
_cell.angle_gamma   90.00
#
_symmetry.space_group_name_H-M   'P 1'
#
loop_
_entity.id
_entity.type
_entity.pdbx_description
1 polymer ?
#
loop_
_entity_poly.entity_id
_entity_poly.type
_entity_poly.pdbx_seq_one_letter_code
_entity_poly.pdbx_strand_id
1 'polypeptide(L)' 'MNQPAIEPVKCARCRKPVEKPIYRTIYFIGFDRGRRASMSESLPFCSDEHASHEQMSREG' A
#
# COMPACT_ATOMS: atom_id res chain seq x y z
N MET A 1 -24.34 5.82 -19.76
CA MET A 1 -23.19 6.40 -19.04
C MET A 1 -22.47 5.25 -18.34
N ASN A 2 -21.39 4.72 -18.91
CA ASN A 2 -20.56 3.71 -18.24
C ASN A 2 -19.59 4.45 -17.30
N GLN A 3 -20.01 4.72 -16.07
CA GLN A 3 -19.04 5.06 -15.02
C GLN A 3 -18.16 3.83 -14.82
N PRO A 4 -16.82 3.95 -14.85
CA PRO A 4 -15.98 2.87 -14.40
C PRO A 4 -16.39 2.59 -12.96
N ALA A 5 -16.80 1.35 -12.68
CA ALA A 5 -17.05 0.90 -11.32
C ALA A 5 -15.74 1.14 -10.58
N ILE A 6 -15.72 2.18 -9.74
CA ILE A 6 -14.54 2.54 -8.95
C ILE A 6 -14.37 1.37 -8.00
N GLU A 7 -13.41 0.49 -8.27
CA GLU A 7 -13.11 -0.61 -7.38
C GLU A 7 -12.83 -0.03 -5.99
N PRO A 8 -13.47 -0.54 -4.94
CA PRO A 8 -13.33 0.03 -3.62
C PRO A 8 -11.88 -0.10 -3.18
N VAL A 9 -11.20 1.03 -3.02
CA VAL A 9 -9.83 1.07 -2.51
C VAL A 9 -9.83 0.50 -1.10
N LYS A 10 -8.99 -0.50 -0.84
CA LYS A 10 -8.90 -1.15 0.47
C LYS A 10 -7.61 -0.74 1.16
N CYS A 11 -7.68 -0.47 2.46
CA CYS A 11 -6.49 -0.20 3.26
C CYS A 11 -5.52 -1.38 3.17
N ALA A 12 -4.26 -1.13 2.83
CA ALA A 12 -3.24 -2.17 2.72
C ALA A 12 -2.98 -2.88 4.07
N ARG A 13 -3.24 -2.20 5.20
CA ARG A 13 -3.05 -2.74 6.56
C ARG A 13 -4.23 -3.57 7.05
N CYS A 14 -5.43 -2.99 7.12
CA CYS A 14 -6.61 -3.64 7.70
C CYS A 14 -7.56 -4.26 6.67
N ARG A 15 -7.27 -4.12 5.37
CA ARG A 15 -8.06 -4.61 4.22
C ARG A 15 -9.50 -4.09 4.16
N LYS A 16 -9.88 -3.15 5.03
CA LYS A 16 -11.19 -2.50 5.01
C LYS A 16 -11.31 -1.53 3.84
N PRO A 17 -12.50 -1.36 3.25
CA PRO A 17 -12.74 -0.35 2.22
C PRO A 17 -12.50 1.06 2.79
N VAL A 18 -11.96 1.94 1.96
CA VAL A 18 -11.61 3.33 2.31
C VAL A 18 -12.11 4.25 1.21
N GLU A 19 -13.02 5.16 1.57
CA GLU A 19 -13.55 6.15 0.62
C GLU A 19 -12.53 7.26 0.34
N LYS A 20 -11.72 7.64 1.34
CA LYS A 20 -10.67 8.66 1.24
C LYS A 20 -9.32 8.07 1.64
N PRO A 21 -8.69 7.28 0.76
CA PRO A 21 -7.42 6.64 1.07
C PRO A 21 -6.30 7.67 1.21
N ILE A 22 -5.47 7.48 2.24
CA ILE A 22 -4.21 8.17 2.41
C ILE A 22 -3.14 7.30 1.76
N TYR A 23 -2.51 7.79 0.69
CA TYR A 23 -1.43 7.05 0.04
C TYR A 23 -0.10 7.35 0.74
N ARG A 24 0.62 6.30 1.15
CA ARG A 24 1.99 6.41 1.63
C ARG A 24 2.92 5.51 0.85
N THR A 25 4.08 6.05 0.53
CA THR A 25 5.18 5.28 -0.06
C THR A 25 5.82 4.43 1.01
N ILE A 26 5.71 3.12 0.82
CA ILE A 26 6.36 2.11 1.66
C ILE A 26 7.62 1.66 0.95
N TYR A 27 8.73 1.56 1.68
CA TYR A 27 9.97 0.99 1.19
C TYR A 27 10.11 -0.44 1.71
N PHE A 28 10.47 -1.38 0.84
CA PHE A 28 10.69 -2.77 1.20
C PHE A 28 11.85 -3.35 0.38
N ILE A 29 12.47 -4.43 0.89
CA ILE A 29 13.51 -5.15 0.15
C ILE A 29 12.86 -6.28 -0.61
N GLY A 30 12.76 -6.13 -1.93
CA GLY A 30 12.34 -7.20 -2.83
C GLY A 30 13.55 -7.97 -3.37
N PHE A 31 13.27 -9.11 -4.00
CA PHE A 31 14.25 -9.79 -4.86
C PHE A 31 13.85 -9.58 -6.32
N ASP A 32 14.64 -8.82 -7.06
CA ASP A 32 14.52 -8.72 -8.52
C ASP A 32 15.62 -9.57 -9.16
N ARG A 33 15.23 -10.56 -9.97
CA ARG A 33 16.16 -11.41 -10.74
C ARG A 33 17.32 -11.99 -9.91
N GLY A 34 17.04 -12.39 -8.67
CA GLY A 34 18.03 -12.98 -7.76
C GLY A 34 18.94 -11.99 -7.02
N ARG A 35 18.72 -10.67 -7.17
CA ARG A 35 19.41 -9.64 -6.39
C ARG A 35 18.45 -8.94 -5.44
N ARG A 36 18.91 -8.68 -4.21
CA ARG A 36 18.18 -7.83 -3.26
C ARG A 36 18.14 -6.40 -3.82
N ALA A 37 16.96 -5.85 -3.98
CA ALA A 37 16.73 -4.49 -4.42
C ALA A 37 15.79 -3.77 -3.45
N SER A 38 16.11 -2.53 -3.10
CA SER A 38 15.16 -1.65 -2.41
C SER A 38 14.09 -1.21 -3.40
N MET A 39 12.84 -1.53 -3.08
CA MET A 39 11.66 -1.15 -3.84
C MET A 39 10.81 -0.21 -3.02
N SER A 40 10.02 0.61 -3.70
CA SER A 40 9.02 1.44 -3.05
C SER A 40 7.68 1.35 -3.78
N GLU A 41 6.59 1.28 -3.02
CA GLU A 41 5.23 1.21 -3.54
C GLU A 41 4.31 2.14 -2.75
N SER A 42 3.46 2.88 -3.45
CA SER A 42 2.46 3.76 -2.82
C SER A 42 1.21 2.94 -2.48
N LEU A 43 0.99 2.72 -1.18
CA LEU A 43 -0.12 1.93 -0.68
C LEU A 43 -1.21 2.81 -0.03
N PRO A 44 -2.50 2.47 -0.20
CA PRO A 44 -3.61 3.19 0.42
C PRO A 44 -3.84 2.78 1.89
N PHE A 45 -4.12 3.76 2.75
CA PHE A 45 -4.41 3.56 4.18
C PHE A 45 -5.69 4.28 4.60
N CYS A 46 -6.39 3.74 5.60
CA CYS A 46 -7.60 4.39 6.14
C CYS A 46 -7.30 5.49 7.17
N SER A 47 -6.10 5.51 7.74
CA SER A 47 -5.68 6.42 8.81
C SER A 47 -4.17 6.61 8.77
N ASP A 48 -3.66 7.74 9.29
CA ASP A 48 -2.21 7.96 9.41
C ASP A 48 -1.56 6.96 10.36
N GLU A 49 -2.26 6.53 11.43
CA GLU A 49 -1.78 5.46 12.32
C GLU A 49 -1.47 4.15 11.55
N HIS A 50 -2.32 3.77 10.61
CA HIS A 50 -2.08 2.61 9.76
C HIS A 50 -0.96 2.86 8.74
N ALA A 51 -0.67 4.10 8.39
CA ALA A 51 0.34 4.48 7.42
C ALA A 51 1.73 4.70 8.06
N SER A 52 1.76 5.07 9.35
CA SER A 52 2.92 5.50 10.12
C SER A 52 3.50 4.43 11.05
N HIS A 53 2.93 3.23 11.10
CA HIS A 53 3.46 2.10 11.88
C HIS A 53 4.76 1.54 11.26
N GLU A 54 5.80 2.37 11.26
CA GLU A 54 7.26 2.12 11.21
C GLU A 54 7.84 1.32 10.03
N GLN A 55 7.46 1.65 8.79
CA GLN A 55 7.88 0.93 7.57
C GLN A 55 7.24 -0.46 7.54
N MET A 56 6.25 -0.64 6.66
CA MET A 56 5.74 -1.97 6.33
C MET A 56 6.82 -2.72 5.56
N SER A 57 7.79 -3.27 6.28
CA SER A 57 8.72 -4.27 5.78
C SER A 57 7.88 -5.44 5.32
N ARG A 58 7.59 -5.48 4.03
CA ARG A 58 7.06 -6.67 3.39
C ARG A 58 8.26 -7.62 3.31
N GLU A 59 8.45 -8.41 4.36
CA GLU A 59 9.40 -9.53 4.34
C GLU A 59 8.97 -10.43 3.17
N GLY A 60 9.83 -10.48 2.15
CA GLY A 60 9.64 -11.28 0.94
C GLY A 60 10.00 -12.74 1.17
#